data_AF-A0AAV4K4Z9-F1
#
_entry.id   AF-A0AAV4K4Z9-F1
#
_cell.length_a   1.000
_cell.length_b   1.000
_cell.length_c   1.000
_cell.angle_alpha   90.00
_cell.angle_beta   90.00
_cell.angle_gamma   90.00
#
_symmetry.space_group_name_H-M   'P 1'
#
loop_
_entity.id
_entity.type
_entity.pdbx_description
1 polymer ?
#
loop_
_entity_poly.entity_id
_entity_poly.type
_entity_poly.pdbx_seq_one_letter_code
_entity_poly.pdbx_strand_id
1 'polypeptide(L)'
;MQGGLVVPIKMGRMNWTEIQDELRRRLKEKRGAQSAVARELGINRASVGQYTGGEKDIPLAHLDAICKVLGVTLDIKEIPASTAGESP
;
A
#
# COMPACT_ATOMS: atom_id res chain seq x y z
N MET A 1 17.38 20.32 7.14
CA MET A 1 17.22 19.35 6.04
C MET A 1 16.95 17.99 6.67
N GLN A 2 15.69 17.60 6.83
CA GLN A 2 15.37 16.30 7.43
C GLN A 2 15.37 15.24 6.32
N GLY A 3 16.40 14.40 6.30
CA GLY A 3 16.43 13.19 5.50
C GLY A 3 15.38 12.22 6.05
N GLY A 4 14.21 12.19 5.41
CA GLY A 4 13.21 11.16 5.67
C GLY A 4 13.78 9.82 5.25
N LEU A 5 14.06 8.96 6.22
CA LEU A 5 14.46 7.58 6.00
C LEU A 5 13.32 6.90 5.21
N VAL A 6 13.50 6.75 3.90
CA VAL A 6 12.56 6.01 3.04
C VAL A 6 12.72 4.55 3.45
N VAL A 7 11.80 4.01 4.25
CA VAL A 7 11.88 2.63 4.71
C VAL A 7 11.24 1.75 3.63
N PRO A 8 12.03 1.00 2.83
CA PRO A 8 11.47 0.12 1.81
C PRO A 8 10.69 -1.00 2.51
N ILE A 9 9.45 -1.24 2.09
CA ILE A 9 8.68 -2.39 2.57
C ILE A 9 9.25 -3.62 1.83
N LYS A 10 10.07 -4.42 2.53
CA LYS A 10 10.67 -5.65 1.99
C LYS A 10 9.58 -6.73 1.84
N MET A 11 9.12 -6.93 0.62
CA MET A 11 7.97 -7.77 0.24
C MET A 11 8.23 -9.29 0.26
N GLY A 12 9.48 -9.75 0.36
CA GLY A 12 9.86 -11.15 0.13
C GLY A 12 9.25 -12.21 1.06
N ARG A 13 8.41 -11.85 2.03
CA ARG A 13 7.64 -12.77 2.88
C ARG A 13 6.22 -12.33 3.26
N MET A 14 5.76 -11.15 2.86
CA MET A 14 4.45 -10.63 3.27
C MET A 14 3.35 -10.97 2.26
N ASN A 15 2.28 -11.59 2.72
CA ASN A 15 1.08 -11.83 1.93
C ASN A 15 0.30 -10.52 1.73
N TRP A 16 -0.60 -10.49 0.75
CA TRP A 16 -1.42 -9.33 0.41
C TRP A 16 -2.13 -8.70 1.64
N THR A 17 -2.66 -9.53 2.53
CA THR A 17 -3.29 -9.09 3.78
C THR A 17 -2.34 -8.33 4.69
N GLU A 18 -1.09 -8.79 4.85
CA GLU A 18 -0.07 -8.15 5.68
C GLU A 18 0.34 -6.79 5.10
N ILE A 19 0.41 -6.70 3.78
CA ILE A 19 0.70 -5.44 3.08
C ILE A 19 -0.41 -4.44 3.34
N GLN A 20 -1.66 -4.87 3.18
CA GLN A 20 -2.78 -4.00 3.48
C GLN A 20 -2.77 -3.57 4.95
N ASP A 21 -2.50 -4.47 5.90
CA ASP A 21 -2.46 -4.14 7.31
C ASP A 21 -1.36 -3.12 7.63
N GLU A 22 -0.15 -3.29 7.09
CA GLU A 22 0.95 -2.34 7.26
C GLU A 22 0.61 -0.97 6.65
N LEU A 23 0.01 -0.94 5.45
CA LEU A 23 -0.43 0.31 4.83
C LEU A 23 -1.53 0.99 5.66
N ARG A 24 -2.50 0.23 6.16
CA ARG A 24 -3.56 0.73 7.05
C ARG A 24 -2.97 1.30 8.34
N ARG A 25 -1.99 0.62 8.95
CA ARG A 25 -1.30 1.08 10.16
C ARG A 25 -0.61 2.41 9.89
N ARG A 26 0.21 2.49 8.83
CA ARG A 26 0.92 3.72 8.46
C ARG A 26 -0.01 4.88 8.12
N LEU A 27 -1.15 4.62 7.48
CA LEU A 27 -2.18 5.63 7.21
C LEU A 27 -2.82 6.19 8.49
N LYS A 28 -2.95 5.37 9.54
CA LYS A 28 -3.44 5.80 10.86
C LYS A 28 -2.39 6.58 11.64
N GLU A 29 -1.14 6.13 11.60
CA GLU A 29 -0.03 6.74 12.35
C GLU A 29 0.35 8.12 11.78
N LYS A 30 0.26 8.30 10.45
CA LYS A 30 0.61 9.55 9.80
C LYS A 30 -0.56 10.54 9.79
N ARG A 31 -0.50 11.54 10.67
CA ARG A 31 -1.50 12.60 10.77
C ARG A 31 -1.72 13.29 9.42
N GLY A 32 -2.97 13.31 8.95
CA GLY A 32 -3.35 13.92 7.66
C GLY A 32 -3.16 13.03 6.43
N ALA A 33 -2.57 11.83 6.56
CA ALA A 33 -2.35 10.95 5.42
C ALA A 33 -3.64 10.51 4.72
N GLN A 34 -4.70 10.21 5.48
CA GLN A 34 -6.01 9.86 4.88
C GLN A 34 -6.56 10.97 3.99
N SER A 35 -6.46 12.23 4.43
CA SER A 35 -6.91 13.39 3.64
C SER A 35 -6.02 13.63 2.42
N ALA A 36 -4.71 13.42 2.57
CA ALA A 36 -3.76 13.54 1.47
C ALA A 36 -3.99 12.46 0.41
N VAL A 37 -4.22 11.20 0.81
CA VAL A 37 -4.57 10.10 -0.10
C VAL A 37 -5.89 10.37 -0.80
N ALA A 38 -6.92 10.82 -0.07
CA ALA A 38 -8.21 11.16 -0.65
C ALA A 38 -8.07 12.23 -1.74
N ARG A 39 -7.24 13.25 -1.48
CA ARG A 39 -6.95 14.32 -2.44
C ARG A 39 -6.15 13.85 -3.64
N GLU A 40 -5.12 13.03 -3.43
CA GLU A 40 -4.31 12.46 -4.53
C GLU A 40 -5.15 11.56 -5.45
N LEU A 41 -6.07 10.77 -4.86
CA LEU A 41 -6.95 9.87 -5.61
C LEU A 41 -8.21 10.55 -6.15
N GLY A 42 -8.51 11.78 -5.73
CA GLY A 42 -9.77 12.46 -6.07
C GLY A 42 -11.02 11.76 -5.50
N ILE A 43 -10.89 11.00 -4.41
CA ILE A 43 -11.99 10.25 -3.79
C ILE A 43 -12.43 10.88 -2.47
N ASN A 44 -13.59 10.45 -1.97
CA ASN A 44 -14.07 10.87 -0.67
C ASN A 44 -13.15 10.35 0.45
N ARG A 45 -12.83 11.21 1.42
CA ARG A 45 -12.08 10.83 2.64
C ARG A 45 -12.74 9.67 3.38
N ALA A 46 -14.06 9.58 3.38
CA ALA A 46 -14.79 8.45 3.99
C ALA A 46 -14.37 7.11 3.36
N SER A 47 -14.14 7.06 2.04
CA SER A 47 -13.66 5.86 1.35
C SER A 47 -12.26 5.44 1.82
N VAL A 48 -11.37 6.41 2.08
CA VAL A 48 -10.06 6.14 2.67
C VAL A 48 -10.19 5.67 4.12
N GLY A 49 -11.16 6.20 4.86
CA GLY A 49 -11.53 5.75 6.20
C GLY A 49 -11.88 4.25 6.22
N GLN A 50 -12.69 3.79 5.27
CA GLN A 50 -13.09 2.39 5.14
C GLN A 50 -11.89 1.45 4.93
N TYR A 51 -10.87 1.89 4.19
CA TYR A 51 -9.63 1.12 4.05
C TYR A 51 -8.94 0.94 5.40
N THR A 52 -8.74 2.05 6.11
CA THR A 52 -8.05 2.03 7.40
C THR A 52 -8.85 1.31 8.50
N GLY A 53 -10.18 1.38 8.44
CA GLY A 53 -11.08 0.65 9.35
C GLY A 53 -11.09 -0.86 9.08
N GLY A 54 -10.59 -1.30 7.93
CA GLY A 54 -10.69 -2.70 7.50
C GLY A 54 -12.07 -3.09 6.97
N GLU A 55 -12.97 -2.13 6.81
CA GLU A 55 -14.30 -2.32 6.20
C GLU A 55 -14.18 -2.67 4.71
N LYS A 56 -13.11 -2.19 4.06
CA LYS A 56 -12.78 -2.50 2.66
C LYS A 56 -11.30 -2.76 2.48
N ASP A 57 -11.00 -3.69 1.58
CA ASP A 57 -9.68 -3.87 1.01
C ASP A 57 -9.18 -2.59 0.31
N ILE A 58 -7.85 -2.42 0.31
CA ILE A 58 -7.20 -1.35 -0.44
C ILE A 58 -7.13 -1.79 -1.91
N PRO A 59 -7.74 -1.07 -2.85
CA PRO A 59 -7.63 -1.40 -4.27
C PRO A 59 -6.17 -1.30 -4.75
N LEU A 60 -5.74 -2.23 -5.61
CA LEU A 60 -4.40 -2.20 -6.22
C LEU A 60 -4.12 -0.86 -6.91
N ALA A 61 -5.11 -0.29 -7.60
CA ALA A 61 -5.02 1.01 -8.26
C ALA A 61 -4.77 2.18 -7.29
N HIS A 62 -5.06 2.02 -6.00
CA HIS A 62 -4.86 3.04 -4.98
C HIS A 62 -3.51 2.94 -4.28
N LEU A 63 -2.77 1.84 -4.49
CA LEU A 63 -1.50 1.60 -3.83
C LEU A 63 -0.46 2.66 -4.15
N ASP A 64 -0.34 3.08 -5.41
CA ASP A 64 0.62 4.10 -5.84
C ASP A 64 0.44 5.40 -5.06
N ALA A 65 -0.78 5.94 -5.03
CA ALA A 65 -1.08 7.17 -4.30
C ALA A 65 -0.85 7.03 -2.79
N ILE A 66 -1.23 5.89 -2.20
CA ILE A 66 -0.99 5.61 -0.78
C ILE A 66 0.52 5.57 -0.50
N CYS A 67 1.29 4.88 -1.34
CA CYS A 67 2.74 4.76 -1.23
C CYS A 67 3.43 6.12 -1.34
N LYS A 68 3.02 6.93 -2.32
CA LYS A 68 3.51 8.30 -2.53
C LYS A 68 3.25 9.19 -1.31
N VAL A 69 2.04 9.17 -0.75
CA VAL A 69 1.70 9.96 0.44
C VAL A 69 2.46 9.48 1.67
N LEU A 70 2.64 8.17 1.82
CA LEU A 70 3.38 7.60 2.94
C LEU A 70 4.89 7.78 2.80
N GLY A 71 5.40 7.97 1.58
CA GLY A 71 6.83 8.02 1.28
C GLY A 71 7.46 6.64 1.35
N VAL A 72 6.75 5.62 0.87
CA VAL A 72 7.16 4.22 0.90
C VAL A 72 7.11 3.67 -0.51
N THR A 73 7.91 2.63 -0.76
CA THR A 73 7.88 1.90 -2.02
C THR A 73 7.51 0.46 -1.73
N LEU A 74 6.63 -0.09 -2.56
CA LEU A 74 6.33 -1.51 -2.61
C LEU A 74 7.27 -2.16 -3.62
N ASP A 75 8.16 -3.00 -3.13
CA ASP A 75 9.08 -3.79 -3.97
C ASP A 75 8.45 -5.15 -4.23
N ILE A 76 7.64 -5.30 -5.29
CA ILE A 76 7.03 -6.60 -5.61
C ILE A 76 8.14 -7.51 -6.16
N LYS A 77 8.80 -8.28 -5.28
CA LYS A 77 9.62 -9.39 -5.77
C LYS A 77 8.70 -10.41 -6.43
N GLU A 78 8.92 -10.58 -7.72
CA GLU A 78 8.24 -11.48 -8.62
C GLU A 78 7.76 -12.74 -7.90
N ILE A 79 6.44 -12.96 -7.95
CA ILE A 79 5.91 -14.32 -7.83
C ILE A 79 6.63 -15.09 -8.93
N PRO A 80 7.35 -16.20 -8.67
CA PRO A 80 7.87 -17.00 -9.77
C PRO A 80 6.67 -17.26 -10.67
N ALA A 81 6.74 -16.73 -11.90
CA ALA A 81 5.71 -16.93 -12.89
C ALA A 81 5.39 -18.42 -12.84
N SER A 82 4.12 -18.72 -12.58
CA SER A 82 3.58 -20.06 -12.57
C SER A 82 4.32 -20.88 -13.62
N THR A 83 5.00 -21.96 -13.20
CA THR A 83 5.50 -23.01 -14.08
C THR A 83 4.29 -23.58 -14.83
N ALA A 84 3.84 -22.82 -15.84
CA ALA A 84 2.98 -23.28 -16.91
C ALA A 84 3.85 -24.23 -17.72
N GLY A 85 3.31 -25.43 -17.93
CA GLY A 85 4.08 -26.60 -18.29
C GLY A 85 4.86 -26.43 -19.58
N GLU A 86 6.06 -26.99 -19.57
CA GLU A 86 6.74 -27.42 -20.78
C GLU A 86 6.91 -28.94 -20.66
N SER A 87 5.92 -29.67 -21.16
CA SER A 87 6.10 -31.02 -21.70
C SER A 87 6.25 -30.84 -23.21
N PRO A 88 7.29 -31.44 -23.78
CA PRO A 88 7.05 -32.67 -24.55
C PRO A 88 7.87 -33.87 -24.08
#